data_AF-A0A0R3UD79-F1
#
_entry.id   AF-A0A0R3UD79-F1
#
_cell.length_a   1.000
_cell.length_b   1.000
_cell.length_c   1.000
_cell.angle_alpha   90.00
_cell.angle_beta   90.00
_cell.angle_gamma   90.00
#
_symmetry.space_group_name_H-M   'P 1'
#
loop_
_entity.id
_entity.type
_entity.pdbx_description
1 polymer ?
#
loop_
_entity_poly.entity_id
_entity_poly.type
_entity_poly.pdbx_seq_one_letter_code
_entity_poly.pdbx_strand_id
1 'polypeptide(L)'
;MEAIECVLILLDDVDIRHLSVEWLRRQIGLVSQEPNLFAGTVVENIRIGKPEAELEEVEQSAKQADAHNFILNLPEVNSCLNISHCPHSHST
;
A
#
# COMPACT_ATOMS: atom_id res chain seq x y z
N MET A 1 -2.19 32.65 25.58
CA MET A 1 -0.82 32.40 25.07
C MET A 1 -0.56 30.94 25.39
N GLU A 2 -1.03 30.04 24.52
CA GLU A 2 -0.88 28.61 24.75
C GLU A 2 0.60 28.24 24.61
N ALA A 3 1.13 27.57 25.63
CA ALA A 3 2.45 26.98 25.56
C ALA A 3 2.42 25.91 24.48
N ILE A 4 3.28 26.03 23.48
CA ILE A 4 3.52 24.97 22.49
C ILE A 4 4.06 23.79 23.29
N GLU A 5 3.29 22.71 23.35
CA GLU A 5 3.69 21.46 23.97
C GLU A 5 4.92 20.92 23.22
N CYS A 6 6.09 20.94 23.85
CA CYS A 6 7.30 20.31 23.32
C CYS A 6 7.19 18.81 23.50
N VAL A 7 6.53 18.13 22.57
CA VAL A 7 6.45 16.66 22.56
C VAL A 7 7.72 16.09 21.93
N LEU A 8 8.37 15.16 22.64
CA LEU A 8 9.46 14.34 22.14
C LEU A 8 8.90 12.98 21.69
N ILE A 9 9.17 12.58 20.45
CA ILE A 9 8.75 11.29 19.89
C ILE A 9 10.00 10.42 19.73
N LEU A 10 9.99 9.26 20.38
CA LEU A 10 11.10 8.31 20.37
C LEU A 10 10.66 7.01 19.66
N LEU A 11 11.56 6.43 18.88
CA LEU A 11 11.50 5.07 18.40
C LEU A 11 12.71 4.32 18.97
N ASP A 12 12.49 3.29 19.79
CA ASP A 12 13.54 2.54 20.48
C ASP A 12 14.57 3.45 21.18
N ASP A 13 14.09 4.40 21.97
CA ASP A 13 14.88 5.42 22.69
C ASP A 13 15.66 6.41 21.81
N VAL A 14 15.50 6.34 20.49
CA VAL A 14 16.08 7.30 19.54
C VAL A 14 15.02 8.30 19.11
N ASP A 15 15.32 9.59 19.24
CA ASP A 15 14.45 10.64 18.71
C ASP A 15 14.31 10.51 17.20
N ILE A 16 13.06 10.45 16.72
CA ILE A 16 12.73 10.23 15.31
C ILE A 16 13.35 11.28 14.38
N ARG A 17 13.67 12.47 14.88
CA ARG A 17 14.34 13.55 14.14
C ARG A 17 15.78 13.21 13.77
N HIS A 18 16.38 12.24 14.44
CA HIS A 18 17.73 11.74 14.15
C HIS A 18 17.74 10.53 13.21
N LEU A 19 16.57 9.98 12.87
CA LEU A 19 16.44 8.83 11.97
C LEU A 19 16.32 9.28 10.51
N SER A 20 16.77 8.42 9.58
CA SER A 20 16.48 8.61 8.15
C SER A 20 14.98 8.52 7.91
N VAL A 21 14.42 9.54 7.27
CA VAL A 21 12.99 9.59 6.92
C VAL A 21 12.60 8.41 6.02
N GLU A 22 13.47 8.04 5.08
CA GLU A 22 13.23 6.91 4.17
C GLU A 22 13.19 5.59 4.93
N TRP A 23 14.19 5.35 5.80
CA TRP A 23 14.25 4.13 6.60
C TRP A 23 13.03 4.02 7.52
N LEU A 24 12.70 5.09 8.24
CA LEU A 24 11.57 5.14 9.16
C LEU A 24 10.24 4.79 8.46
N ARG A 25 10.01 5.38 7.27
CA ARG A 25 8.80 5.10 6.47
C ARG A 25 8.75 3.67 5.95
N ARG A 26 9.88 3.00 5.74
CA ARG A 26 9.91 1.57 5.34
C ARG A 26 9.58 0.62 6.49
N GLN A 27 9.72 1.07 7.74
CA GLN A 27 9.40 0.26 8.93
C GLN A 27 7.93 0.40 9.37
N ILE A 28 7.21 1.41 8.86
CA ILE A 28 5.86 1.75 9.31
C ILE A 28 4.88 1.70 8.15
N GLY A 29 3.87 0.83 8.26
CA GLY A 29 2.70 0.87 7.38
C GLY A 29 1.74 1.99 7.82
N LEU A 30 1.32 2.83 6.88
CA LEU A 30 0.37 3.91 7.13
C LEU A 30 -0.96 3.63 6.40
N VAL A 31 -2.07 3.69 7.13
CA VAL A 31 -3.42 3.56 6.57
C VAL A 31 -4.18 4.86 6.78
N SER A 32 -4.50 5.55 5.67
CA SER A 32 -5.24 6.80 5.68
C SER A 32 -6.74 6.56 5.87
N GLN A 33 -7.45 7.52 6.49
CA GLN A 33 -8.92 7.48 6.59
C GLN A 33 -9.58 7.51 5.20
N GLU A 34 -9.03 8.32 4.29
CA GLU A 34 -9.38 8.34 2.87
C GLU A 34 -8.26 7.64 2.08
N PRO A 35 -8.43 6.36 1.71
CA PRO A 35 -7.40 5.63 0.99
C PRO A 35 -7.30 6.12 -0.45
N ASN A 36 -6.07 6.31 -0.93
CA ASN A 36 -5.80 6.66 -2.31
C ASN A 36 -5.66 5.38 -3.16
N LEU A 37 -6.37 5.32 -4.28
CA LEU A 37 -6.19 4.31 -5.31
C LEU A 37 -5.63 4.98 -6.56
N PHE A 38 -4.69 4.30 -7.21
CA PHE A 38 -4.08 4.75 -8.45
C PHE A 38 -4.78 4.10 -9.64
N ALA A 39 -4.79 4.80 -10.78
CA ALA A 39 -5.26 4.24 -12.04
C ALA A 39 -4.40 3.02 -12.40
N GLY A 40 -5.05 1.86 -12.54
CA GLY A 40 -4.38 0.58 -12.74
C GLY A 40 -5.23 -0.58 -12.19
N THR A 41 -4.62 -1.74 -12.12
CA THR A 41 -5.21 -2.97 -11.60
C THR A 41 -5.17 -3.03 -10.07
N VAL A 42 -5.98 -3.91 -9.49
CA VAL A 42 -5.94 -4.21 -8.05
C VAL A 42 -4.55 -4.73 -7.64
N VAL A 43 -3.94 -5.59 -8.47
CA VAL A 43 -2.61 -6.14 -8.24
C VAL A 43 -1.56 -5.03 -8.18
N GLU A 44 -1.59 -4.10 -9.12
CA GLU A 44 -0.66 -2.95 -9.14
C GLU A 44 -0.83 -2.09 -7.89
N ASN A 45 -2.06 -1.79 -7.48
CA ASN A 45 -2.32 -1.03 -6.26
C ASN A 45 -1.80 -1.72 -4.99
N ILE A 46 -1.96 -3.05 -4.87
CA ILE A 46 -1.43 -3.79 -3.72
C ILE A 46 0.11 -3.81 -3.75
N ARG A 47 0.72 -3.98 -4.93
CA ARG A 47 2.19 -3.98 -5.10
C ARG A 47 2.86 -2.66 -4.77
N ILE A 48 2.14 -1.55 -4.64
CA ILE A 48 2.72 -0.28 -4.20
C ILE A 48 3.41 -0.43 -2.83
N GLY A 49 2.89 -1.28 -1.94
CA GLY A 49 3.52 -1.55 -0.64
C GLY A 49 4.80 -2.39 -0.74
N LYS A 50 4.94 -3.21 -1.79
CA LYS A 50 6.11 -4.06 -2.06
C LYS A 50 6.18 -4.34 -3.57
N PRO A 51 6.90 -3.50 -4.36
CA PRO A 51 6.91 -3.59 -5.82
C PRO A 51 7.36 -4.95 -6.37
N GLU A 52 8.31 -5.58 -5.67
CA GLU A 52 8.86 -6.89 -6.00
C GLU A 52 8.02 -8.07 -5.46
N ALA A 53 6.77 -7.82 -5.02
CA ALA A 53 5.92 -8.88 -4.51
C ALA A 53 5.45 -9.83 -5.61
N GLU A 54 5.67 -11.12 -5.40
CA GLU A 54 5.14 -12.17 -6.27
C GLU A 54 3.61 -12.18 -6.23
N LEU A 55 2.98 -12.70 -7.29
CA LEU A 55 1.51 -12.70 -7.38
C LEU A 55 0.86 -13.46 -6.21
N GLU A 56 1.50 -14.53 -5.74
CA GLU A 56 1.07 -15.28 -4.57
C GLU A 56 1.08 -14.41 -3.30
N GLU A 57 2.12 -13.59 -3.09
CA GLU A 57 2.19 -12.69 -1.94
C GLU A 57 1.10 -11.61 -1.98
N VAL A 58 0.77 -11.13 -3.19
CA VAL A 58 -0.33 -10.18 -3.42
C VAL A 58 -1.67 -10.83 -3.04
N GLU A 59 -1.91 -12.06 -3.48
CA GLU A 59 -3.13 -12.79 -3.15
C GLU A 59 -3.24 -13.06 -1.65
N GLN A 60 -2.15 -13.47 -1.01
CA GLN A 60 -2.11 -13.67 0.45
C GLN A 60 -2.37 -12.36 1.21
N SER A 61 -1.80 -11.24 0.75
CA SER A 61 -2.06 -9.92 1.34
C SER A 61 -3.53 -9.53 1.22
N ALA A 62 -4.14 -9.77 0.06
CA ALA A 62 -5.57 -9.54 -0.14
C ALA A 62 -6.46 -10.42 0.76
N LYS A 63 -6.05 -11.66 1.03
CA LYS A 63 -6.75 -12.55 1.99
C LYS A 63 -6.62 -12.05 3.43
N GLN A 64 -5.43 -11.63 3.84
CA GLN A 64 -5.18 -11.08 5.18
C GLN A 64 -5.95 -9.79 5.44
N ALA A 65 -6.15 -8.98 4.39
CA ALA A 65 -6.94 -7.75 4.44
C ALA A 65 -8.46 -7.97 4.27
N ASP A 66 -8.93 -9.23 4.21
CA ASP A 66 -10.33 -9.60 3.93
C ASP A 66 -10.89 -8.99 2.61
N ALA A 67 -9.99 -8.66 1.68
CA ALA A 67 -10.34 -8.06 0.39
C ALA A 67 -10.50 -9.11 -0.71
N HIS A 68 -9.94 -10.32 -0.54
CA HIS A 68 -9.87 -11.33 -1.60
C HIS A 68 -11.25 -11.69 -2.19
N ASN A 69 -12.24 -11.97 -1.35
CA ASN A 69 -13.59 -12.30 -1.81
C ASN A 69 -14.28 -11.10 -2.48
N PHE A 70 -14.05 -9.89 -1.98
CA PHE A 70 -14.56 -8.67 -2.60
C PHE A 70 -14.00 -8.50 -4.02
N ILE A 71 -12.68 -8.67 -4.17
CA ILE A 71 -11.98 -8.52 -5.46
C ILE A 71 -12.47 -9.56 -6.48
N LEU A 72 -12.67 -10.81 -6.07
CA LEU A 72 -13.19 -11.87 -6.95
C LEU A 72 -14.61 -11.59 -7.46
N ASN A 73 -15.40 -10.84 -6.70
CA ASN A 73 -16.77 -10.47 -7.08
C ASN A 73 -16.83 -9.17 -7.89
N LEU A 74 -15.70 -8.51 -8.17
CA LEU A 74 -15.68 -7.35 -9.05
C LEU A 74 -16.02 -7.78 -10.49
N PRO A 75 -16.78 -6.96 -11.25
CA PRO A 75 -17.01 -7.22 -12.66
C PRO A 75 -15.68 -7.25 -13.43
N GLU A 76 -15.58 -8.09 -14.47
CA GLU A 76 -14.34 -8.34 -15.23
C GLU A 76 -13.60 -7.09 -15.74
N VAL A 77 -14.31 -5.98 -15.95
CA VAL A 77 -13.75 -4.68 -16.30
C VAL A 77 -12.79 -4.13 -15.23
N ASN A 78 -12.95 -4.52 -13.96
CA ASN A 78 -12.19 -4.03 -12.80
C ASN A 78 -11.44 -5.14 -12.05
N SER A 79 -11.64 -6.41 -12.41
CA SER A 79 -11.22 -7.53 -11.58
C SER A 79 -9.81 -8.05 -11.84
N CYS A 80 -9.09 -7.52 -12.84
CA CYS A 80 -7.83 -8.01 -13.42
C CYS A 80 -6.99 -8.96 -12.53
N LEU A 81 -7.52 -10.17 -12.36
CA LEU A 81 -6.93 -11.40 -11.85
C LEU A 81 -6.87 -12.43 -12.99
N ASN A 82 -7.30 -12.08 -14.21
CA ASN A 82 -7.09 -12.90 -15.40
C ASN A 82 -5.72 -12.61 -16.02
N ILE A 83 -4.77 -13.46 -15.64
CA ILE A 83 -3.32 -13.48 -15.92
C ILE A 83 -2.98 -13.65 -17.43
N SER A 84 -3.92 -13.45 -18.37
CA SER A 84 -3.70 -13.78 -19.78
C SER A 84 -4.31 -12.83 -20.82
N HIS A 85 -4.88 -11.68 -20.45
CA HIS A 85 -5.40 -10.71 -21.44
C HIS A 85 -5.38 -9.26 -20.92
N CYS A 86 -4.18 -8.69 -20.75
CA CYS A 86 -4.05 -7.23 -20.70
C CYS A 86 -3.40 -6.75 -22.00
N PRO A 87 -4.16 -6.16 -22.94
CA PRO A 87 -3.57 -5.51 -24.10
C PRO A 87 -2.88 -4.24 -23.61
N HIS A 88 -1.57 -4.21 -23.80
CA HIS A 88 -0.67 -3.05 -23.78
C HIS A 88 -1.31 -1.69 -23.45
N SER A 89 -1.06 -1.17 -22.25
CA SER A 89 -1.04 0.28 -22.04
C SER A 89 0.34 0.83 -22.42
N HIS A 90 0.65 0.81 -23.72
CA HIS A 90 1.48 1.86 -24.28
C HIS A 90 0.57 3.03 -24.60
N SER A 91 0.54 4.06 -23.75
CA SER A 91 0.54 5.44 -24.21
C SER A 91 0.79 6.40 -23.05
N THR A 92 1.88 7.15 -23.19
CA THR A 92 2.35 8.33 -22.43
C THR A 92 2.68 8.18 -20.96
#